data_AF-A0A645HLP1-F1
#
_entry.id   AF-A0A645HLP1-F1
#
_cell.length_a   1.000
_cell.length_b   1.000
_cell.length_c   1.000
_cell.angle_alpha   90.00
_cell.angle_beta   90.00
_cell.angle_gamma   90.00
#
_symmetry.space_group_name_H-M   'P 1'
#
loop_
_entity.id
_entity.type
_entity.pdbx_description
1 polymer ?
#
loop_
_entity_poly.entity_id
_entity_poly.type
_entity_poly.pdbx_seq_one_letter_code
_entity_poly.pdbx_strand_id
1 'polypeptide(L)'
;MFQVSIDYLVKDAEEPKEAAREESRRLEEKVDNIVRYMRGYHYTSKTTIKGVPLVCVRLSRRLSKEGVAKGIIAVGNVAIGVLSFGCVSVGVISIGCLGIGILALGCIAVGLMALGAMAAGIVAIGSLAVGIYAAGAAAFGKEVAIGAAAHGNTVIGESVKGAHCLRWYSGLSAEEARRFILESHPRLWSPLLKFLAAIAGSMGR
;
A
#
# COMPACT_ATOMS: atom_id res chain seq x y z
N MET A 1 79.40 -1.87 13.87
CA MET A 1 78.42 -1.01 13.16
C MET A 1 77.43 -1.94 12.47
N PHE A 2 76.15 -1.82 12.77
CA PHE A 2 75.11 -2.67 12.18
C PHE A 2 75.10 -2.48 10.65
N GLN A 3 75.70 -3.41 9.92
CA GLN A 3 75.59 -3.54 8.46
C GLN A 3 74.25 -4.19 8.14
N VAL A 4 73.15 -3.51 8.48
CA VAL A 4 71.86 -3.86 7.90
C VAL A 4 71.83 -3.18 6.54
N SER A 5 72.00 -3.96 5.49
CA SER A 5 71.96 -3.50 4.11
C SER A 5 70.67 -2.72 3.87
N ILE A 6 70.76 -1.58 3.16
CA ILE A 6 69.59 -0.83 2.65
C ILE A 6 68.58 -1.76 1.95
N ASP A 7 69.09 -2.83 1.33
CA ASP A 7 68.35 -3.92 0.70
C ASP A 7 67.31 -4.60 1.62
N TYR A 8 67.57 -4.64 2.94
CA TYR A 8 66.66 -5.25 3.92
C TYR A 8 65.49 -4.35 4.28
N LEU A 9 65.69 -3.01 4.30
CA LEU A 9 64.63 -2.02 4.52
C LEU A 9 63.76 -1.78 3.27
N VAL A 10 64.26 -2.17 2.10
CA VAL A 10 63.51 -2.13 0.83
C VAL A 10 62.64 -3.38 0.65
N LYS A 11 63.06 -4.55 1.16
CA LYS A 11 62.25 -5.78 1.11
C LYS A 11 60.97 -5.77 1.94
N ASP A 12 60.93 -5.01 3.04
CA ASP A 12 59.69 -4.80 3.79
C ASP A 12 58.81 -3.70 3.17
N ALA A 13 59.34 -2.94 2.20
CA ALA A 13 58.62 -1.93 1.43
C ALA A 13 58.18 -2.43 0.04
N GLU A 14 58.77 -3.51 -0.45
CA GLU A 14 58.48 -4.10 -1.75
C GLU A 14 57.40 -5.18 -1.65
N GLU A 15 56.22 -4.74 -2.05
CA GLU A 15 55.04 -5.52 -2.44
C GLU A 15 54.17 -6.05 -1.29
N PRO A 16 52.91 -5.60 -1.19
CA PRO A 16 51.96 -6.22 -0.28
C PRO A 16 51.84 -7.70 -0.66
N LYS A 17 52.23 -8.59 0.27
CA LYS A 17 52.20 -10.06 0.14
C LYS A 17 50.97 -10.47 -0.68
N GLU A 18 51.16 -11.29 -1.71
CA GLU A 18 50.10 -11.68 -2.66
C GLU A 18 48.78 -12.10 -1.98
N ALA A 19 48.86 -12.71 -0.80
CA ALA A 19 47.72 -13.04 0.06
C ALA A 19 46.84 -11.82 0.44
N ALA A 20 47.44 -10.67 0.77
CA ALA A 20 46.73 -9.42 1.08
C ALA A 20 46.08 -8.79 -0.16
N ARG A 21 46.70 -8.92 -1.33
CA ARG A 21 46.11 -8.53 -2.63
C ARG A 21 44.92 -9.42 -2.98
N GLU A 22 45.02 -10.72 -2.76
CA GLU A 22 43.93 -11.67 -3.04
C GLU A 22 42.74 -11.49 -2.08
N GLU A 23 43.02 -11.23 -0.80
CA GLU A 23 41.97 -10.93 0.19
C GLU A 23 41.25 -9.61 -0.14
N SER A 24 42.00 -8.58 -0.55
CA SER A 24 41.44 -7.30 -1.01
C SER A 24 40.54 -7.48 -2.23
N ARG A 25 40.97 -8.31 -3.21
CA ARG A 25 40.18 -8.60 -4.42
C ARG A 25 38.89 -9.37 -4.10
N ARG A 26 38.96 -10.35 -3.21
CA ARG A 26 37.77 -11.09 -2.73
C ARG A 26 36.81 -10.18 -1.95
N LEU A 27 37.35 -9.21 -1.20
CA LEU A 27 36.56 -8.22 -0.48
C LEU A 27 35.89 -7.25 -1.46
N GLU A 28 36.60 -6.75 -2.47
CA GLU A 28 36.04 -5.92 -3.54
C GLU A 28 34.93 -6.65 -4.30
N GLU A 29 35.11 -7.92 -4.68
CA GLU A 29 34.07 -8.72 -5.34
C GLU A 29 32.83 -8.92 -4.45
N LYS A 30 33.01 -9.14 -3.15
CA LYS A 30 31.88 -9.22 -2.20
C LYS A 30 31.20 -7.88 -2.03
N VAL A 31 31.96 -6.80 -1.92
CA VAL A 31 31.44 -5.44 -1.83
C VAL A 31 30.66 -5.10 -3.10
N ASP A 32 31.17 -5.43 -4.28
CA ASP A 32 30.49 -5.23 -5.56
C ASP A 32 29.24 -6.10 -5.70
N ASN A 33 29.27 -7.36 -5.25
CA ASN A 33 28.07 -8.20 -5.22
C ASN A 33 27.02 -7.62 -4.26
N ILE A 34 27.43 -7.16 -3.09
CA ILE A 34 26.55 -6.51 -2.11
C ILE A 34 26.01 -5.19 -2.69
N VAL A 35 26.84 -4.39 -3.35
CA VAL A 35 26.46 -3.14 -4.03
C VAL A 35 25.50 -3.43 -5.18
N ARG A 36 25.70 -4.51 -5.94
CA ARG A 36 24.82 -4.96 -7.03
C ARG A 36 23.50 -5.50 -6.50
N TYR A 37 23.50 -6.15 -5.34
CA TYR A 37 22.30 -6.59 -4.63
C TYR A 37 21.58 -5.44 -3.90
N MET A 38 22.29 -4.33 -3.63
CA MET A 38 21.75 -3.09 -3.05
C MET A 38 21.28 -2.08 -4.10
N ARG A 39 21.88 -2.05 -5.29
CA ARG A 39 21.43 -1.27 -6.45
C ARG A 39 20.14 -1.91 -6.94
N GLY A 40 19.04 -1.33 -6.50
CA GLY A 40 17.69 -1.78 -6.80
C GLY A 40 17.42 -2.04 -8.28
N TYR A 41 16.37 -2.82 -8.55
CA TYR A 41 15.94 -3.10 -9.92
C TYR A 41 15.36 -1.83 -10.55
N HIS A 42 15.97 -1.37 -11.66
CA HIS A 42 15.52 -0.20 -12.40
C HIS A 42 15.20 -0.62 -13.82
N TYR A 43 13.92 -0.61 -14.17
CA TYR A 43 13.45 -0.92 -15.50
C TYR A 43 12.46 0.14 -15.95
N THR A 44 12.76 0.78 -17.07
CA THR A 44 11.86 1.73 -17.73
C THR A 44 11.60 1.20 -19.13
N SER A 45 10.34 0.99 -19.47
CA SER A 45 9.95 0.52 -20.80
C SER A 45 10.26 1.59 -21.86
N LYS A 46 10.69 1.15 -23.05
CA LYS A 46 10.97 2.01 -24.20
C LYS A 46 9.69 2.59 -24.82
N THR A 47 8.55 1.94 -24.62
CA THR A 47 7.28 2.40 -25.18
C THR A 47 6.76 3.56 -24.35
N THR A 48 6.82 4.77 -24.92
CA THR A 48 6.31 5.99 -24.31
C THR A 48 5.00 6.39 -24.98
N ILE A 49 3.98 6.71 -24.18
CA ILE A 49 2.75 7.32 -24.68
C ILE A 49 2.79 8.77 -24.22
N LYS A 50 2.83 9.72 -25.17
CA LYS A 50 2.94 11.17 -24.90
C LYS A 50 4.12 11.55 -23.97
N GLY A 51 5.27 10.89 -24.12
CA GLY A 51 6.47 11.18 -23.31
C GLY A 51 6.48 10.55 -21.91
N VAL A 52 5.44 9.79 -21.54
CA VAL A 52 5.39 9.04 -20.27
C VAL A 52 5.67 7.57 -20.54
N PRO A 53 6.60 6.91 -19.82
CA PRO A 53 6.85 5.48 -20.00
C PRO A 53 5.62 4.66 -19.59
N LEU A 54 5.26 3.68 -20.42
CA LEU A 54 4.15 2.77 -20.14
C LEU A 54 4.35 1.99 -18.85
N VAL A 55 5.57 1.50 -18.62
CA VAL A 55 5.93 0.73 -17.43
C VAL A 55 7.21 1.29 -16.85
N CYS A 56 7.15 1.69 -15.57
CA CYS A 56 8.30 2.12 -14.79
C CYS A 56 8.37 1.27 -13.52
N VAL A 57 9.40 0.44 -13.41
CA VAL A 57 9.70 -0.36 -12.23
C VAL A 57 10.96 0.19 -11.59
N ARG A 58 10.83 0.73 -10.37
CA ARG A 58 11.95 1.15 -9.53
C ARG A 58 11.85 0.50 -8.17
N LEU A 59 12.42 -0.68 -8.05
CA LEU A 59 12.51 -1.41 -6.80
C LEU A 59 13.83 -1.07 -6.11
N SER A 60 13.85 -0.05 -5.25
CA SER A 60 15.05 0.37 -4.52
C SER A 60 14.95 0.02 -3.04
N ARG A 61 15.98 -0.62 -2.47
CA ARG A 61 16.07 -0.90 -1.02
C ARG A 61 16.35 0.35 -0.18
N ARG A 62 16.95 1.39 -0.79
CA ARG A 62 17.10 2.70 -0.15
C ARG A 62 15.90 3.58 -0.49
N LEU A 63 15.34 4.24 0.52
CA LEU A 63 14.36 5.32 0.40
C LEU A 63 15.04 6.57 -0.19
N SER A 64 15.58 6.46 -1.41
CA SER A 64 16.21 7.59 -2.10
C SER A 64 15.18 8.34 -2.92
N LYS A 65 15.36 9.66 -3.11
CA LYS A 65 14.51 10.50 -3.98
C LYS A 65 14.40 9.96 -5.41
N GLU A 66 15.37 9.17 -5.84
CA GLU A 66 15.43 8.53 -7.15
C GLU A 66 14.50 7.30 -7.28
N GLY A 67 13.98 6.78 -6.16
CA GLY A 67 13.11 5.60 -6.10
C GLY A 67 11.67 5.83 -6.54
N VAL A 68 11.31 7.04 -6.98
CA VAL A 68 9.95 7.35 -7.45
C VAL A 68 9.74 6.78 -8.85
N ALA A 69 8.92 5.73 -8.96
CA ALA A 69 8.47 5.21 -10.24
C ALA A 69 7.32 6.08 -10.78
N LYS A 70 7.49 6.66 -11.99
CA LYS A 70 6.47 7.44 -12.67
C LYS A 70 6.15 6.80 -14.02
N GLY A 71 4.89 6.46 -14.26
CA GLY A 71 4.47 5.83 -15.51
C GLY A 71 2.97 5.54 -15.55
N ILE A 72 2.49 4.95 -16.64
CA ILE A 72 1.09 4.46 -16.67
C ILE A 72 0.96 3.29 -15.68
N ILE A 73 1.92 2.38 -15.69
CA ILE A 73 2.10 1.30 -14.72
C ILE A 73 3.39 1.59 -13.94
N ALA A 74 3.26 1.91 -12.66
CA ALA A 74 4.36 2.23 -11.75
C ALA A 74 4.49 1.17 -10.66
N VAL A 75 5.69 0.60 -10.50
CA VAL A 75 5.99 -0.38 -9.45
C VAL A 75 7.25 0.05 -8.70
N GLY A 76 7.15 0.26 -7.39
CA GLY A 76 8.29 0.69 -6.57
C GLY A 76 7.91 1.07 -5.14
N ASN A 77 8.86 1.49 -4.31
CA ASN A 77 8.52 1.93 -2.95
C ASN A 77 7.59 3.15 -2.98
N VAL A 78 7.86 4.09 -3.89
CA VAL A 78 6.98 5.21 -4.22
C VAL A 78 6.59 5.09 -5.68
N ALA A 79 5.33 4.88 -5.96
CA ALA A 79 4.80 4.71 -7.30
C ALA A 79 3.73 5.77 -7.57
N ILE A 80 3.82 6.41 -8.74
CA ILE A 80 2.89 7.45 -9.20
C ILE A 80 2.49 7.09 -10.64
N GLY A 81 1.21 6.78 -10.85
CA GLY A 81 0.75 6.35 -12.16
C GLY A 81 -0.74 6.15 -12.28
N VAL A 82 -1.20 5.55 -13.39
CA VAL A 82 -2.61 5.13 -13.50
C VAL A 82 -2.82 3.87 -12.67
N LEU A 83 -1.91 2.90 -12.82
CA LEU A 83 -1.77 1.70 -12.02
C LEU A 83 -0.49 1.82 -11.20
N SER A 84 -0.63 1.81 -9.87
CA SER A 84 0.48 2.08 -8.96
C SER A 84 0.58 0.99 -7.88
N PHE A 85 1.73 0.32 -7.82
CA PHE A 85 2.03 -0.73 -6.86
C PHE A 85 3.25 -0.35 -6.02
N GLY A 86 3.08 -0.24 -4.70
CA GLY A 86 4.18 0.20 -3.84
C GLY A 86 3.89 0.31 -2.36
N CYS A 87 4.86 0.76 -1.56
CA CYS A 87 4.60 1.14 -0.18
C CYS A 87 3.74 2.40 -0.13
N VAL A 88 4.07 3.38 -0.97
CA VAL A 88 3.29 4.60 -1.21
C VAL A 88 2.88 4.61 -2.68
N SER A 89 1.58 4.54 -2.94
CA SER A 89 1.02 4.48 -4.30
C SER A 89 0.01 5.60 -4.52
N VAL A 90 0.21 6.37 -5.60
CA VAL A 90 -0.69 7.47 -5.99
C VAL A 90 -1.13 7.26 -7.43
N GLY A 91 -2.44 7.17 -7.66
CA GLY A 91 -2.94 6.84 -8.99
C GLY A 91 -4.44 6.67 -9.11
N VAL A 92 -4.90 6.16 -10.27
CA VAL A 92 -6.31 5.78 -10.44
C VAL A 92 -6.59 4.50 -9.66
N ILE A 93 -5.72 3.50 -9.82
CA ILE A 93 -5.70 2.25 -9.07
C ILE A 93 -4.39 2.20 -8.28
N SER A 94 -4.49 2.26 -6.96
CA SER A 94 -3.36 2.31 -6.04
C SER A 94 -3.40 1.11 -5.11
N ILE A 95 -2.37 0.27 -5.16
CA ILE A 95 -2.20 -0.89 -4.29
C ILE A 95 -0.94 -0.67 -3.47
N GLY A 96 -1.06 -0.64 -2.14
CA GLY A 96 0.10 -0.38 -1.29
C GLY A 96 -0.18 -0.26 0.19
N CYS A 97 0.84 0.05 1.01
CA CYS A 97 0.60 0.37 2.41
C CYS A 97 -0.17 1.69 2.56
N LEU A 98 0.19 2.69 1.76
CA LEU A 98 -0.43 4.00 1.71
C LEU A 98 -0.87 4.29 0.27
N GLY A 99 -2.17 4.13 0.01
CA GLY A 99 -2.76 4.26 -1.32
C GLY A 99 -3.65 5.49 -1.42
N ILE A 100 -3.38 6.37 -2.39
CA ILE A 100 -4.23 7.51 -2.72
C ILE A 100 -4.72 7.32 -4.16
N GLY A 101 -6.03 7.33 -4.39
CA GLY A 101 -6.55 7.17 -5.74
C GLY A 101 -8.06 7.14 -5.91
N ILE A 102 -8.54 6.74 -7.09
CA ILE A 102 -9.97 6.47 -7.28
C ILE A 102 -10.32 5.13 -6.62
N LEU A 103 -9.49 4.12 -6.84
CA LEU A 103 -9.57 2.82 -6.22
C LEU A 103 -8.27 2.59 -5.43
N ALA A 104 -8.35 2.64 -4.11
CA ALA A 104 -7.22 2.50 -3.20
C ALA A 104 -7.36 1.24 -2.35
N LEU A 105 -6.33 0.38 -2.39
CA LEU A 105 -6.21 -0.84 -1.61
C LEU A 105 -4.96 -0.72 -0.73
N GLY A 106 -5.11 -0.78 0.59
CA GLY A 106 -3.94 -0.68 1.46
C GLY A 106 -4.15 -0.72 2.97
N CYS A 107 -3.11 -0.43 3.75
CA CYS A 107 -3.28 -0.24 5.20
C CYS A 107 -3.98 1.10 5.46
N ILE A 108 -3.55 2.15 4.77
CA ILE A 108 -4.15 3.48 4.75
C ILE A 108 -4.56 3.75 3.30
N ALA A 109 -5.86 3.82 3.05
CA ALA A 109 -6.43 4.01 1.73
C ALA A 109 -7.29 5.28 1.70
N VAL A 110 -7.04 6.16 0.74
CA VAL A 110 -7.81 7.39 0.52
C VAL A 110 -8.28 7.41 -0.93
N GLY A 111 -9.60 7.46 -1.16
CA GLY A 111 -10.11 7.47 -2.52
C GLY A 111 -11.62 7.49 -2.69
N LEU A 112 -12.10 7.29 -3.92
CA LEU A 112 -13.53 7.10 -4.17
C LEU A 112 -14.02 5.77 -3.58
N MET A 113 -13.29 4.70 -3.89
CA MET A 113 -13.40 3.38 -3.28
C MET A 113 -12.10 3.07 -2.54
N ALA A 114 -12.17 3.03 -1.22
CA ALA A 114 -11.04 2.77 -0.34
C ALA A 114 -11.27 1.49 0.45
N LEU A 115 -10.36 0.53 0.35
CA LEU A 115 -10.35 -0.71 1.13
C LEU A 115 -9.05 -0.77 1.91
N GLY A 116 -9.13 -0.80 3.24
CA GLY A 116 -7.94 -0.84 4.07
C GLY A 116 -8.17 -0.93 5.57
N ALA A 117 -7.13 -0.86 6.39
CA ALA A 117 -7.33 -0.77 7.84
C ALA A 117 -7.93 0.60 8.20
N MET A 118 -7.29 1.68 7.72
CA MET A 118 -7.87 3.02 7.69
C MET A 118 -8.30 3.34 6.26
N ALA A 119 -9.60 3.53 6.04
CA ALA A 119 -10.16 3.85 4.73
C ALA A 119 -10.93 5.17 4.80
N ALA A 120 -10.65 6.10 3.88
CA ALA A 120 -11.37 7.35 3.73
C ALA A 120 -11.87 7.52 2.29
N GLY A 121 -13.18 7.71 2.09
CA GLY A 121 -13.71 7.81 0.73
C GLY A 121 -15.22 7.96 0.56
N ILE A 122 -15.72 7.81 -0.66
CA ILE A 122 -17.18 7.72 -0.89
C ILE A 122 -17.67 6.36 -0.41
N VAL A 123 -17.00 5.29 -0.84
CA VAL A 123 -17.16 3.93 -0.33
C VAL A 123 -15.89 3.55 0.41
N ALA A 124 -15.97 3.43 1.73
CA ALA A 124 -14.84 3.11 2.59
C ALA A 124 -15.10 1.80 3.34
N ILE A 125 -14.19 0.84 3.25
CA ILE A 125 -14.27 -0.42 3.99
C ILE A 125 -12.98 -0.64 4.76
N GLY A 126 -13.09 -0.86 6.07
CA GLY A 126 -11.92 -1.06 6.89
C GLY A 126 -12.17 -1.33 8.36
N SER A 127 -11.11 -1.37 9.18
CA SER A 127 -11.31 -1.38 10.63
C SER A 127 -11.77 0.00 11.12
N LEU A 128 -11.20 1.07 10.56
CA LEU A 128 -11.67 2.45 10.69
C LEU A 128 -12.05 2.98 9.30
N ALA A 129 -13.34 3.14 9.04
CA ALA A 129 -13.87 3.60 7.76
C ALA A 129 -14.57 4.96 7.91
N VAL A 130 -14.20 5.94 7.09
CA VAL A 130 -14.83 7.26 7.05
C VAL A 130 -15.30 7.56 5.64
N GLY A 131 -16.60 7.80 5.43
CA GLY A 131 -17.11 8.06 4.10
C GLY A 131 -18.59 8.41 3.98
N ILE A 132 -19.13 8.35 2.76
CA ILE A 132 -20.58 8.43 2.54
C ILE A 132 -21.22 7.09 2.88
N TYR A 133 -20.64 6.01 2.34
CA TYR A 133 -20.92 4.62 2.63
C TYR A 133 -19.69 4.02 3.33
N ALA A 134 -19.81 3.74 4.62
CA ALA A 134 -18.72 3.20 5.43
C ALA A 134 -19.08 1.81 5.97
N ALA A 135 -18.15 0.86 5.92
CA ALA A 135 -18.32 -0.47 6.52
C ALA A 135 -17.05 -0.88 7.29
N GLY A 136 -17.19 -1.30 8.54
CA GLY A 136 -16.01 -1.58 9.36
C GLY A 136 -16.25 -1.83 10.84
N ALA A 137 -15.19 -2.07 11.61
CA ALA A 137 -15.34 -2.18 13.07
C ALA A 137 -15.79 -0.84 13.69
N ALA A 138 -15.15 0.26 13.27
CA ALA A 138 -15.53 1.63 13.54
C ALA A 138 -15.85 2.34 12.20
N ALA A 139 -17.13 2.63 11.97
CA ALA A 139 -17.61 3.19 10.71
C ALA A 139 -18.27 4.57 10.93
N PHE A 140 -17.80 5.59 10.21
CA PHE A 140 -18.37 6.93 10.18
C PHE A 140 -18.86 7.21 8.76
N GLY A 141 -20.16 7.01 8.55
CA GLY A 141 -20.81 7.12 7.24
C GLY A 141 -21.82 8.25 7.23
N LYS A 142 -21.79 9.16 6.25
CA LYS A 142 -22.80 10.23 6.16
C LYS A 142 -24.19 9.66 5.87
N GLU A 143 -24.28 8.73 4.92
CA GLU A 143 -25.54 8.10 4.50
C GLU A 143 -25.72 6.74 5.16
N VAL A 144 -24.78 5.82 4.94
CA VAL A 144 -24.83 4.46 5.48
C VAL A 144 -23.54 4.12 6.22
N ALA A 145 -23.65 3.65 7.45
CA ALA A 145 -22.53 3.12 8.22
C ALA A 145 -22.86 1.75 8.81
N ILE A 146 -22.03 0.75 8.52
CA ILE A 146 -22.22 -0.63 8.97
C ILE A 146 -21.01 -1.01 9.83
N GLY A 147 -21.22 -1.35 11.09
CA GLY A 147 -20.10 -1.66 11.97
C GLY A 147 -20.42 -1.94 13.42
N ALA A 148 -19.45 -2.47 14.16
CA ALA A 148 -19.61 -2.68 15.61
C ALA A 148 -19.86 -1.34 16.34
N ALA A 149 -19.11 -0.30 15.97
CA ALA A 149 -19.34 1.09 16.35
C ALA A 149 -19.62 1.93 15.09
N ALA A 150 -20.87 2.29 14.84
CA ALA A 150 -21.25 3.00 13.62
C ALA A 150 -21.99 4.32 13.90
N HIS A 151 -21.61 5.37 13.17
CA HIS A 151 -22.18 6.71 13.28
C HIS A 151 -22.60 7.22 11.89
N GLY A 152 -23.83 7.70 11.74
CA GLY A 152 -24.35 8.13 10.45
C GLY A 152 -25.85 8.36 10.40
N ASN A 153 -26.41 8.62 9.22
CA ASN A 153 -27.85 8.74 9.06
C ASN A 153 -28.55 7.37 9.18
N THR A 154 -28.15 6.41 8.35
CA THR A 154 -28.57 5.00 8.41
C THR A 154 -27.41 4.18 8.96
N VAL A 155 -27.61 3.59 10.14
CA VAL A 155 -26.56 2.87 10.86
C VAL A 155 -27.01 1.46 11.20
N ILE A 156 -26.14 0.48 10.93
CA ILE A 156 -26.38 -0.92 11.25
C ILE A 156 -25.20 -1.43 12.08
N GLY A 157 -25.45 -1.88 13.31
CA GLY A 157 -24.37 -2.19 14.23
C GLY A 157 -24.78 -2.42 15.68
N GLU A 158 -23.85 -2.88 16.51
CA GLU A 158 -24.08 -3.11 17.94
C GLU A 158 -24.20 -1.80 18.71
N SER A 159 -23.22 -0.90 18.53
CA SER A 159 -23.16 0.44 19.12
C SER A 159 -23.36 1.49 18.03
N VAL A 160 -24.61 1.96 17.90
CA VAL A 160 -25.04 2.86 16.83
C VAL A 160 -25.56 4.20 17.34
N LYS A 161 -25.18 5.27 16.65
CA LYS A 161 -25.72 6.63 16.79
C LYS A 161 -26.10 7.19 15.42
N GLY A 162 -27.40 7.36 15.18
CA GLY A 162 -27.93 7.87 13.92
C GLY A 162 -29.44 8.05 13.90
N ALA A 163 -29.98 8.55 12.80
CA ALA A 163 -31.42 8.78 12.64
C ALA A 163 -32.20 7.46 12.45
N HIS A 164 -31.65 6.55 11.65
CA HIS A 164 -32.19 5.21 11.39
C HIS A 164 -31.19 4.18 11.90
N CYS A 165 -31.47 3.61 13.07
CA CYS A 165 -30.59 2.64 13.72
C CYS A 165 -31.16 1.23 13.67
N LEU A 166 -30.38 0.28 13.17
CA LEU A 166 -30.69 -1.14 13.27
C LEU A 166 -29.60 -1.84 14.09
N ARG A 167 -29.96 -2.26 15.31
CA ARG A 167 -29.10 -3.02 16.21
C ARG A 167 -29.35 -4.51 16.01
N TRP A 168 -28.29 -5.28 15.78
CA TRP A 168 -28.36 -6.74 15.85
C TRP A 168 -27.69 -7.21 17.15
N TYR A 169 -28.35 -8.12 17.85
CA TYR A 169 -27.79 -8.80 19.04
C TYR A 169 -27.61 -10.31 18.82
N SER A 170 -28.20 -10.87 17.76
CA SER A 170 -28.33 -12.32 17.59
C SER A 170 -28.58 -12.74 16.14
N GLY A 171 -27.70 -12.37 15.21
CA GLY A 171 -27.89 -12.66 13.78
C GLY A 171 -28.67 -11.56 13.06
N LEU A 172 -28.05 -10.92 12.07
CA LEU A 172 -28.79 -10.16 11.07
C LEU A 172 -28.73 -10.90 9.73
N SER A 173 -29.88 -11.20 9.11
CA SER A 173 -29.85 -11.77 7.76
C SER A 173 -29.49 -10.69 6.74
N ALA A 174 -28.78 -11.08 5.67
CA ALA A 174 -28.49 -10.19 4.56
C ALA A 174 -29.78 -9.64 3.92
N GLU A 175 -30.89 -10.39 3.93
CA GLU A 175 -32.16 -9.85 3.42
C GLU A 175 -32.75 -8.74 4.30
N GLU A 176 -32.61 -8.84 5.63
CA GLU A 176 -33.12 -7.83 6.56
C GLU A 176 -32.31 -6.55 6.46
N ALA A 177 -30.98 -6.67 6.42
CA ALA A 177 -30.08 -5.55 6.14
C ALA A 177 -30.45 -4.89 4.82
N ARG A 178 -30.72 -5.69 3.78
CA ARG A 178 -31.07 -5.19 2.45
C ARG A 178 -32.39 -4.41 2.46
N ARG A 179 -33.42 -4.91 3.13
CA ARG A 179 -34.72 -4.21 3.24
C ARG A 179 -34.57 -2.88 3.96
N PHE A 180 -33.83 -2.88 5.07
CA PHE A 180 -33.59 -1.65 5.85
C PHE A 180 -32.84 -0.57 5.06
N ILE A 181 -31.81 -0.98 4.29
CA ILE A 181 -31.07 -0.05 3.43
C ILE A 181 -31.95 0.46 2.28
N LEU A 182 -32.80 -0.39 1.68
CA LEU A 182 -33.75 0.02 0.64
C LEU A 182 -34.79 1.02 1.14
N GLU A 183 -35.28 0.82 2.36
CA GLU A 183 -36.24 1.70 3.00
C GLU A 183 -35.64 3.09 3.27
N SER A 184 -34.38 3.13 3.70
CA SER A 184 -33.67 4.38 3.97
C SER A 184 -33.17 5.07 2.68
N HIS A 185 -32.77 4.31 1.66
CA HIS A 185 -32.19 4.83 0.41
C HIS A 185 -32.80 4.12 -0.82
N PRO A 186 -33.99 4.55 -1.27
CA PRO A 186 -34.71 3.89 -2.37
C PRO A 186 -34.03 4.02 -3.74
N ARG A 187 -33.02 4.90 -3.89
CA ARG A 187 -32.24 5.09 -5.12
C ARG A 187 -30.86 4.42 -5.10
N LEU A 188 -30.56 3.61 -4.09
CA LEU A 188 -29.24 2.99 -3.98
C LEU A 188 -28.98 2.01 -5.13
N TRP A 189 -27.75 2.01 -5.66
CA TRP A 189 -27.37 1.12 -6.75
C TRP A 189 -27.44 -0.35 -6.32
N SER A 190 -28.20 -1.17 -7.04
CA SER A 190 -28.47 -2.58 -6.73
C SER A 190 -27.25 -3.44 -6.35
N PRO A 191 -26.09 -3.38 -7.06
CA PRO A 191 -24.92 -4.16 -6.66
C PRO A 191 -24.28 -3.64 -5.37
N LEU A 192 -24.25 -2.32 -5.15
CA LEU A 192 -23.74 -1.72 -3.91
C LEU A 192 -24.62 -2.11 -2.71
N LEU A 193 -25.93 -2.13 -2.92
CA LEU A 193 -26.90 -2.62 -1.93
C LEU A 193 -26.67 -4.09 -1.55
N LYS A 194 -26.54 -4.98 -2.54
CA LYS A 194 -26.23 -6.40 -2.29
C LYS A 194 -24.93 -6.58 -1.54
N PHE A 195 -23.93 -5.77 -1.88
CA PHE A 195 -22.62 -5.81 -1.26
C PHE A 195 -22.64 -5.32 0.19
N LEU A 196 -23.28 -4.19 0.48
CA LEU A 196 -23.48 -3.71 1.86
C LEU A 196 -24.30 -4.68 2.71
N ALA A 197 -25.37 -5.24 2.13
CA ALA A 197 -26.20 -6.24 2.78
C ALA A 197 -25.43 -7.53 3.09
N ALA A 198 -24.56 -7.97 2.18
CA ALA A 198 -23.69 -9.12 2.40
C ALA A 198 -22.68 -8.85 3.53
N ILE A 199 -22.09 -7.64 3.60
CA ILE A 199 -21.20 -7.26 4.70
C ILE A 199 -21.95 -7.25 6.03
N ALA A 200 -23.12 -6.60 6.09
CA ALA A 200 -23.95 -6.59 7.29
C ALA A 200 -24.33 -8.01 7.75
N GLY A 201 -24.78 -8.85 6.82
CA GLY A 201 -25.13 -10.24 7.12
C GLY A 201 -23.93 -11.12 7.50
N SER A 202 -22.71 -10.77 7.09
CA SER A 202 -21.49 -11.45 7.52
C SER A 202 -21.02 -11.04 8.91
N MET A 203 -21.26 -9.79 9.31
CA MET A 203 -20.90 -9.27 10.64
C MET A 203 -21.94 -9.62 11.72
N GLY A 204 -23.16 -9.95 11.30
CA GLY A 204 -24.22 -10.41 12.20
C GLY A 204 -24.17 -11.89 12.56
N ARG A 205 -23.42 -12.73 11.81
CA ARG A 205 -23.30 -14.18 12.07
C ARG A 205 -22.31 -14.51 13.18
#